data_AF-L9XN78-F1
#
_entry.id   AF-L9XN78-F1
#
_cell.length_a   1.000
_cell.length_b   1.000
_cell.length_c   1.000
_cell.angle_alpha   90.00
_cell.angle_beta   90.00
_cell.angle_gamma   90.00
#
_symmetry.space_group_name_H-M   'P 1'
#
loop_
_entity.id
_entity.type
_entity.pdbx_description
1 polymer ?
#
loop_
_entity_poly.entity_id
_entity_poly.type
_entity_poly.pdbx_seq_one_letter_code
_entity_poly.pdbx_strand_id
1 'polypeptide(L)'
;MVANETPLVFSHEYATQATYSGTRIVVDVTAENDGLESITPEVPVPQVVCTFLDKDGETLHQSGLKLKKSIAAGETITLEFTLAVDVDDVTRYELRSEWVEE
;
A
#
# COMPACT_ATOMS: atom_id res chain seq x y z
N MET A 1 -8.32 8.99 9.42
CA MET A 1 -8.39 8.71 7.97
C MET A 1 -7.26 9.49 7.33
N VAL A 2 -6.21 8.79 6.92
CA VAL A 2 -5.09 9.37 6.17
C VAL A 2 -5.65 9.80 4.81
N ALA A 3 -5.37 11.03 4.39
CA ALA A 3 -5.84 11.53 3.10
C ALA A 3 -4.92 11.00 1.99
N ASN A 4 -5.51 10.43 0.94
CA ASN A 4 -4.80 10.09 -0.29
C ASN A 4 -4.54 11.36 -1.10
N GLU A 5 -3.33 11.54 -1.60
CA GLU A 5 -2.97 12.68 -2.46
C GLU A 5 -3.25 12.39 -3.94
N THR A 6 -3.44 11.12 -4.29
CA THR A 6 -3.77 10.66 -5.65
C THR A 6 -5.25 10.27 -5.72
N PRO A 7 -5.87 10.19 -6.92
CA PRO A 7 -7.25 9.73 -7.09
C PRO A 7 -7.41 8.21 -6.91
N LEU A 8 -6.44 7.54 -6.28
CA LEU A 8 -6.51 6.11 -6.01
C LEU A 8 -7.38 5.83 -4.79
N VAL A 9 -8.32 4.92 -4.96
CA VAL A 9 -9.08 4.32 -3.87
C VAL A 9 -8.57 2.90 -3.65
N PHE A 10 -8.54 2.46 -2.39
CA PHE A 10 -7.97 1.18 -2.00
C PHE A 10 -9.03 0.23 -1.50
N SER A 11 -9.01 -0.99 -2.03
CA SER A 11 -9.56 -2.17 -1.38
C SER A 11 -8.40 -3.04 -0.93
N HIS A 12 -8.49 -3.67 0.23
CA HIS A 12 -7.38 -4.45 0.75
C HIS A 12 -7.84 -5.67 1.53
N GLU A 13 -7.03 -6.72 1.51
CA GLU A 13 -7.20 -7.92 2.34
C GLU A 13 -5.97 -8.11 3.22
N TYR A 14 -6.20 -8.40 4.50
CA TYR A 14 -5.14 -8.67 5.47
C TYR A 14 -5.12 -10.15 5.80
N ALA A 15 -3.96 -10.78 5.65
CA ALA A 15 -3.76 -12.19 5.98
C ALA A 15 -2.46 -12.42 6.75
N THR A 16 -2.51 -13.27 7.77
CA THR A 16 -1.32 -13.83 8.42
C THR A 16 -1.03 -15.21 7.82
N GLN A 17 0.17 -15.42 7.30
CA GLN A 17 0.61 -16.68 6.71
C GLN A 17 1.74 -17.29 7.54
N ALA A 18 1.59 -18.57 7.92
CA ALA A 18 2.69 -19.33 8.51
C ALA A 18 3.70 -19.71 7.42
N THR A 19 4.97 -19.47 7.69
CA THR A 19 6.11 -19.82 6.82
C THR A 19 7.08 -20.73 7.59
N TYR A 20 8.04 -21.32 6.88
CA TYR A 20 9.08 -22.13 7.51
C TYR A 20 9.91 -21.37 8.56
N SER A 21 10.05 -20.05 8.39
CA SER A 21 10.87 -19.19 9.25
C SER A 21 10.07 -18.44 10.32
N GLY A 22 8.75 -18.66 10.42
CA GLY A 22 7.86 -17.93 11.33
C GLY A 22 6.59 -17.45 10.65
N THR A 23 5.91 -16.46 11.24
CA THR A 23 4.68 -15.87 10.66
C THR A 23 5.04 -14.65 9.82
N ARG A 24 4.36 -14.47 8.69
CA ARG A 24 4.39 -13.21 7.93
C ARG A 24 2.99 -12.63 7.80
N ILE A 25 2.89 -11.32 7.77
CA ILE A 25 1.70 -10.58 7.39
C ILE A 25 1.79 -10.28 5.90
N VAL A 26 0.69 -10.48 5.19
CA VAL A 26 0.51 -10.10 3.79
C VAL A 26 -0.71 -9.19 3.69
N VAL A 27 -0.52 -8.05 3.06
CA VAL A 27 -1.58 -7.08 2.75
C VAL A 27 -1.69 -6.99 1.24
N ASP A 28 -2.72 -7.64 0.70
CA ASP A 28 -3.08 -7.56 -0.70
C ASP A 28 -3.88 -6.28 -0.91
N VAL A 29 -3.38 -5.37 -1.75
CA VAL A 29 -3.98 -4.07 -2.01
C VAL A 29 -4.39 -4.00 -3.46
N THR A 30 -5.67 -3.76 -3.69
CA THR A 30 -6.21 -3.39 -4.98
C THR A 30 -6.40 -1.88 -5.01
N ALA A 31 -5.63 -1.19 -5.84
CA ALA A 31 -5.76 0.24 -6.05
C ALA A 31 -6.52 0.50 -7.35
N GLU A 32 -7.62 1.24 -7.26
CA GLU A 32 -8.46 1.65 -8.39
C GLU A 32 -8.28 3.14 -8.64
N ASN A 33 -8.17 3.54 -9.90
CA ASN A 33 -8.22 4.94 -10.29
C ASN A 33 -9.68 5.41 -10.38
N ASP A 34 -10.20 6.02 -9.32
CA ASP A 34 -11.54 6.64 -9.28
C ASP A 34 -11.54 8.05 -9.92
N GLY A 35 -10.39 8.48 -10.45
CA GLY A 35 -10.26 9.72 -11.20
C GLY A 35 -10.91 9.66 -12.58
N LEU A 36 -11.16 10.84 -13.16
CA LEU A 36 -11.66 10.97 -14.53
C LEU A 36 -10.56 10.81 -15.59
N GLU A 37 -9.29 10.95 -15.18
CA GLU A 37 -8.13 10.93 -16.06
C GLU A 37 -7.26 9.70 -15.78
N SER A 38 -6.60 9.20 -16.81
CA SER A 38 -5.63 8.11 -16.66
C SER A 38 -4.41 8.60 -15.90
N ILE A 39 -3.95 7.82 -14.92
CA ILE A 39 -2.69 8.08 -14.24
C ILE A 39 -1.57 7.54 -15.12
N THR A 40 -0.63 8.39 -15.52
CA THR A 40 0.57 8.00 -16.27
C THR A 40 1.76 7.84 -15.31
N PRO A 41 2.71 6.94 -15.60
CA PRO A 41 3.93 6.77 -14.79
C PRO A 41 4.97 7.84 -15.14
N GLU A 42 4.54 9.10 -15.22
CA GLU A 42 5.38 10.28 -15.46
C GLU A 42 5.61 10.99 -14.12
N VAL A 43 6.69 11.77 -14.00
CA VAL A 43 6.99 12.47 -12.74
C VAL A 43 6.01 13.64 -12.55
N PRO A 44 5.35 13.77 -11.39
CA PRO A 44 5.47 12.93 -10.20
C PRO A 44 4.77 11.57 -10.34
N VAL A 45 5.46 10.49 -9.96
CA VAL A 45 4.95 9.10 -10.09
C VAL A 45 4.12 8.77 -8.85
N PRO A 46 2.96 8.10 -9.00
CA PRO A 46 2.18 7.70 -7.83
C PRO A 46 2.90 6.55 -7.10
N GLN A 47 2.96 6.65 -5.77
CA GLN A 47 3.50 5.63 -4.88
C GLN A 47 2.44 5.24 -3.87
N VAL A 48 2.18 3.95 -3.74
CA VAL A 48 1.34 3.40 -2.67
C VAL A 48 2.26 2.99 -1.52
N VAL A 49 1.98 3.49 -0.33
CA VAL A 49 2.75 3.21 0.88
C VAL A 49 1.87 2.47 1.87
N CYS A 50 2.41 1.37 2.39
CA CYS A 50 1.84 0.60 3.48
C CYS A 50 2.72 0.75 4.71
N THR A 51 2.15 1.27 5.80
CA THR A 51 2.83 1.49 7.07
C THR A 51 2.22 0.57 8.12
N PHE A 52 3.03 -0.31 8.69
CA PHE A 52 2.64 -1.17 9.81
C PHE A 52 2.98 -0.48 11.13
N LEU A 53 2.02 -0.47 12.04
CA LEU A 53 2.08 0.29 13.28
C LEU A 53 1.84 -0.61 14.49
N ASP A 54 2.52 -0.27 15.58
CA ASP A 54 2.30 -0.90 16.88
C ASP A 54 1.03 -0.35 17.57
N LYS A 55 0.73 -0.84 18.78
CA LYS A 55 -0.42 -0.40 19.60
C LYS A 55 -0.36 1.07 20.00
N ASP A 56 0.83 1.62 20.20
CA ASP A 56 1.06 3.03 20.55
C ASP A 56 1.02 3.93 19.30
N GLY A 57 1.00 3.31 18.11
CA GLY A 57 0.91 3.98 16.82
C GLY A 57 2.26 4.39 16.26
N GLU A 58 3.35 3.83 16.76
CA GLU A 58 4.69 3.98 16.21
C GLU A 58 4.86 3.11 14.97
N THR A 59 5.65 3.60 14.01
CA THR A 59 5.96 2.86 12.78
C THR A 59 6.94 1.74 13.06
N LEU A 60 6.46 0.50 12.93
CA LEU A 60 7.30 -0.70 12.97
C LEU A 60 7.98 -0.94 11.63
N HIS A 61 7.22 -0.82 10.55
CA HIS A 61 7.72 -1.03 9.20
C HIS A 61 6.96 -0.19 8.18
N GLN A 62 7.65 0.28 7.15
CA GLN A 62 7.02 1.00 6.05
C GLN A 62 7.58 0.48 4.73
N SER A 63 6.68 0.15 3.81
CA SER A 63 7.00 -0.29 2.46
C SER A 63 6.26 0.57 1.45
N GLY A 64 6.96 1.00 0.39
CA GLY A 64 6.41 1.82 -0.68
C GLY A 64 6.60 1.16 -2.04
N LEU A 65 5.55 1.14 -2.86
CA LEU A 65 5.56 0.62 -4.23
C LEU A 65 5.18 1.73 -5.22
N LYS A 66 6.14 2.10 -6.08
CA LYS A 66 5.91 3.06 -7.17
C LYS A 66 5.15 2.37 -8.31
N LEU A 67 4.10 3.02 -8.83
CA LEU A 67 3.32 2.47 -9.92
C LEU A 67 3.97 2.86 -11.25
N LYS A 68 4.63 1.88 -11.88
CA LYS A 68 5.35 2.08 -13.14
C LYS A 68 4.50 1.82 -14.39
N LYS A 69 3.20 1.58 -14.20
CA LYS A 69 2.24 1.32 -15.27
C LYS A 69 1.19 2.43 -15.27
N SER A 70 0.72 2.77 -16.46
CA SER A 70 -0.45 3.62 -16.59
C SER A 70 -1.68 2.90 -16.04
N ILE A 71 -2.54 3.65 -15.33
CA ILE A 71 -3.80 3.15 -14.79
C ILE A 71 -4.91 3.98 -15.41
N ALA A 72 -5.70 3.39 -16.30
CA ALA A 72 -6.84 4.09 -16.91
C ALA A 72 -7.89 4.48 -15.86
N ALA A 73 -8.75 5.46 -16.18
CA ALA A 73 -9.90 5.79 -15.33
C ALA A 73 -10.80 4.54 -15.15
N GLY A 74 -11.12 4.19 -13.91
CA GLY A 74 -11.84 2.97 -13.54
C GLY A 74 -11.04 1.67 -13.63
N GLU A 75 -9.74 1.73 -13.91
CA GLU A 75 -8.87 0.56 -13.93
C GLU A 75 -8.30 0.28 -12.54
N THR A 76 -8.14 -1.01 -12.24
CA THR A 76 -7.59 -1.52 -10.98
C THR A 76 -6.23 -2.16 -11.21
N ILE A 77 -5.34 -2.02 -10.23
CA ILE A 77 -4.09 -2.75 -10.15
C ILE A 77 -3.95 -3.44 -8.78
N THR A 78 -3.22 -4.54 -8.75
CA THR A 78 -2.94 -5.29 -7.51
C THR A 78 -1.50 -5.08 -7.07
N LEU A 79 -1.31 -4.88 -5.77
CA LEU A 79 -0.05 -4.69 -5.08
C LEU A 79 -0.03 -5.60 -3.85
N GLU A 80 1.14 -6.11 -3.48
CA GLU A 80 1.30 -6.95 -2.29
C GLU A 80 2.35 -6.31 -1.38
N PHE A 81 1.99 -6.12 -0.11
CA PHE A 81 2.91 -5.69 0.94
C PHE A 81 3.08 -6.81 1.94
N THR A 82 4.33 -7.17 2.25
CA THR A 82 4.63 -8.24 3.19
C THR A 82 5.47 -7.72 4.35
N LEU A 83 5.12 -8.13 5.57
CA LEU A 83 5.94 -7.95 6.76
C LEU A 83 6.27 -9.32 7.36
N ALA A 84 7.56 -9.61 7.54
CA ALA A 84 8.04 -10.89 8.06
C ALA A 84 8.73 -10.78 9.44
N VAL A 85 8.85 -9.56 9.97
CA VAL A 85 9.48 -9.27 11.27
C VAL A 85 8.50 -8.49 12.13
N ASP A 86 8.58 -8.65 13.46
CA ASP A 86 7.77 -7.90 14.42
C ASP A 86 6.24 -8.02 14.16
N VAL A 87 5.83 -9.16 13.60
CA VAL A 87 4.43 -9.43 13.22
C VAL A 87 3.49 -9.52 14.41
N ASP A 88 3.99 -9.88 15.59
CA ASP A 88 3.21 -9.96 16.83
C ASP A 88 2.93 -8.56 17.41
N ASP A 89 3.85 -7.61 17.17
CA ASP A 89 3.74 -6.22 17.63
C ASP A 89 2.81 -5.39 16.73
N VAL A 90 2.52 -5.84 15.52
CA VAL A 90 1.63 -5.14 14.58
C VAL A 90 0.19 -5.21 15.05
N THR A 91 -0.41 -4.05 15.29
CA THR A 91 -1.83 -3.96 15.66
C THR A 91 -2.70 -3.36 14.58
N ARG A 92 -2.12 -2.55 13.69
CA ARG A 92 -2.81 -1.89 12.59
C ARG A 92 -1.84 -1.58 11.45
N TYR A 93 -2.39 -1.34 10.27
CA TYR A 93 -1.65 -0.80 9.14
C TYR A 93 -2.41 0.37 8.52
N GLU A 94 -1.68 1.25 7.85
CA GLU A 94 -2.22 2.38 7.11
C GLU A 94 -1.75 2.31 5.66
N LEU A 95 -2.70 2.54 4.74
CA LEU A 95 -2.43 2.66 3.32
C LEU A 95 -2.62 4.12 2.90
N ARG A 96 -1.67 4.63 2.12
CA ARG A 96 -1.77 5.95 1.50
C ARG A 96 -1.20 5.92 0.10
N SER A 97 -1.72 6.76 -0.78
CA SER A 97 -1.04 7.12 -2.03
C SER A 97 -0.51 8.54 -1.97
N GLU A 98 0.72 8.69 -2.42
CA GLU A 98 1.43 9.97 -2.52
C GLU A 98 2.05 10.12 -3.91
N TRP A 99 2.19 11.37 -4.35
CA TRP A 99 2.91 11.72 -5.57
C TRP A 99 4.39 11.93 -5.21
N VAL A 100 5.29 11.15 -5.79
CA VAL A 100 6.74 11.26 -5.51
C VAL A 100 7.51 11.77 -6.71
N GLU A 101 8.37 12.76 -6.46
CA GLU A 101 9.42 13.19 -7.38
C GLU A 101 10.58 12.16 -7.33
N GLU A 102 11.33 11.97 -8.42
CA GLU A 102 12.48 11.04 -8.46
C GLU A 102 13.67 11.51 -7.62
#